data_AF-A0A139BNW5-F1
#
_entry.id   AF-A0A139BNW5-F1
#
_cell.length_a   1.000
_cell.length_b   1.000
_cell.length_c   1.000
_cell.angle_alpha   90.00
_cell.angle_beta   90.00
_cell.angle_gamma   90.00
#
_symmetry.space_group_name_H-M   'P 1'
#
loop_
_entity.id
_entity.type
_entity.pdbx_description
1 polymer ?
#
loop_
_entity_poly.entity_id
_entity_poly.type
_entity_poly.pdbx_seq_one_letter_code
_entity_poly.pdbx_strand_id
1 'polypeptide(L)'
;MQEKSNRPDWAKLFSDALSCPGKISEAYSVFHDYSLGNAILAALQLQAKGLPLSPIASFNKWKQLGRLVQKGQKAIALVMPVTVKFKSKDEDESGAGNTEDDA
;
A
#
# COMPACT_ATOMS: atom_id res chain seq x y z
N MET A 1 18.62 34.12 -18.43
CA MET A 1 18.34 33.05 -17.45
C MET A 1 17.16 32.24 -17.98
N GLN A 2 17.38 31.01 -18.45
CA GLN A 2 16.29 30.15 -18.92
C GLN A 2 15.59 29.53 -17.71
N GLU A 3 14.30 29.81 -17.58
CA GLU A 3 13.36 29.14 -16.67
C GLU A 3 13.42 27.63 -16.92
N LYS A 4 13.96 26.87 -15.97
CA LYS A 4 13.88 25.41 -16.01
C LYS A 4 12.43 25.04 -15.74
N SER A 5 11.67 24.72 -16.79
CA SER A 5 10.31 24.22 -16.64
C SER A 5 10.34 22.98 -15.75
N ASN A 6 9.58 22.97 -14.66
CA ASN A 6 9.44 21.83 -13.74
C ASN A 6 8.67 20.63 -14.35
N ARG A 7 8.55 20.60 -15.69
CA ARG A 7 7.89 19.54 -16.41
C ARG A 7 8.93 18.47 -16.76
N PRO A 8 8.67 17.19 -16.49
CA PRO A 8 9.57 16.13 -16.91
C PRO A 8 9.67 16.12 -18.44
N ASP A 9 10.85 15.78 -18.95
CA ASP A 9 11.07 15.57 -20.37
C ASP A 9 10.45 14.23 -20.78
N TRP A 10 9.25 14.31 -21.35
CA TRP A 10 8.47 13.15 -21.77
C TRP A 10 9.14 12.36 -22.90
N ALA A 11 9.87 13.02 -23.80
CA ALA A 11 10.56 12.34 -24.89
C ALA A 11 11.68 11.47 -24.33
N LYS A 12 12.45 12.00 -23.37
CA LYS A 12 13.50 11.27 -22.68
C LYS A 12 12.95 10.13 -21.80
N LEU A 13 11.88 10.37 -21.05
CA LEU A 13 11.23 9.32 -20.27
C LEU A 13 10.70 8.19 -21.16
N PHE A 14 10.15 8.53 -22.33
CA PHE A 14 9.65 7.55 -23.30
C PHE A 14 10.80 6.78 -23.99
N SER A 15 11.91 7.43 -24.34
CA SER A 15 13.08 6.73 -24.86
C SER A 15 13.67 5.77 -23.82
N ASP A 16 13.72 6.20 -22.56
CA ASP A 16 14.19 5.37 -21.45
C ASP A 16 13.24 4.18 -21.21
N ALA A 17 11.93 4.38 -21.34
CA ALA A 17 10.92 3.33 -21.26
C ALA A 17 11.12 2.21 -22.28
N LEU A 18 11.42 2.59 -23.53
CA LEU A 18 11.62 1.66 -24.64
C LEU A 18 12.99 0.97 -24.59
N SER A 19 14.00 1.65 -24.06
CA SER A 19 15.39 1.18 -24.09
C SER A 19 15.81 0.44 -22.82
N CYS A 20 15.21 0.76 -21.66
CA CYS A 20 15.45 0.08 -20.39
C CYS A 20 14.33 -0.95 -20.14
N PRO A 21 14.49 -2.21 -20.56
CA PRO A 21 13.55 -3.25 -20.15
C PRO A 21 13.50 -3.33 -18.63
N GLY A 22 12.29 -3.32 -18.06
CA GLY A 22 12.07 -3.62 -16.65
C GLY A 22 11.68 -2.43 -15.77
N LYS A 23 12.14 -1.20 -15.99
CA LYS A 23 11.90 -0.10 -15.01
C LYS A 23 10.43 0.30 -14.83
N ILE A 24 9.68 0.40 -15.93
CA ILE A 24 8.24 0.71 -15.87
C ILE A 24 7.45 -0.49 -15.36
N SER A 25 7.76 -1.69 -15.86
CA SER A 25 7.13 -2.92 -15.40
C SER A 25 7.34 -3.14 -13.91
N GLU A 26 8.53 -2.84 -13.38
CA GLU A 26 8.88 -2.94 -11.98
C GLU A 26 8.08 -1.94 -11.13
N ALA A 27 7.94 -0.69 -11.57
CA ALA A 27 7.13 0.31 -10.87
C ALA A 27 5.65 -0.10 -10.74
N TYR A 28 5.08 -0.73 -11.77
CA TYR A 28 3.72 -1.26 -11.72
C TYR A 28 3.64 -2.56 -10.89
N SER A 29 4.69 -3.38 -10.86
CA SER A 29 4.76 -4.61 -10.06
C SER A 29 4.91 -4.35 -8.55
N VAL A 30 5.35 -3.16 -8.15
CA VAL A 30 5.50 -2.79 -6.74
C VAL A 30 4.15 -2.65 -6.02
N PHE A 31 3.10 -2.30 -6.76
CA PHE A 31 1.76 -2.06 -6.23
C PHE A 31 0.84 -3.25 -6.49
N HIS A 32 -0.16 -3.42 -5.63
CA HIS A 32 -1.14 -4.49 -5.77
C HIS A 32 -2.21 -4.15 -6.80
N ASP A 33 -2.55 -5.13 -7.64
CA ASP A 33 -3.77 -5.12 -8.43
C ASP A 33 -4.96 -5.50 -7.54
N TYR A 34 -5.58 -4.49 -6.93
CA TYR A 34 -6.79 -4.70 -6.14
C TYR A 34 -7.98 -5.07 -7.03
N SER A 35 -8.90 -5.85 -6.46
CA SER A 35 -10.22 -6.08 -7.07
C SER A 35 -10.90 -4.74 -7.42
N LEU A 36 -11.69 -4.72 -8.49
CA LEU A 36 -12.40 -3.51 -8.95
C LEU A 36 -13.17 -2.79 -7.83
N GLY A 37 -13.87 -3.53 -6.97
CA GLY A 37 -14.60 -2.94 -5.84
C GLY A 37 -13.69 -2.20 -4.86
N ASN A 38 -12.56 -2.80 -4.49
CA ASN A 38 -11.54 -2.15 -3.65
C ASN A 38 -10.87 -0.96 -4.35
N ALA A 39 -10.65 -1.02 -5.67
CA ALA A 39 -10.10 0.09 -6.43
C ALA A 39 -11.05 1.31 -6.41
N ILE A 40 -12.35 1.08 -6.64
CA ILE A 40 -13.39 2.12 -6.56
C ILE A 40 -13.50 2.67 -5.13
N LEU A 41 -13.53 1.78 -4.14
CA LEU A 41 -13.62 2.17 -2.73
C LEU A 41 -12.42 3.02 -2.28
N ALA A 42 -11.22 2.68 -2.75
CA ALA A 42 -10.03 3.49 -2.50
C ALA A 42 -10.14 4.85 -3.19
N ALA A 43 -10.55 4.90 -4.45
CA ALA A 43 -10.71 6.15 -5.20
C ALA A 43 -11.70 7.11 -4.50
N LEU A 44 -12.85 6.60 -4.04
CA LEU A 44 -13.83 7.39 -3.31
C LEU A 44 -13.28 7.93 -1.98
N GLN A 45 -12.52 7.14 -1.23
CA GLN A 45 -11.89 7.59 0.01
C GLN A 45 -10.80 8.64 -0.22
N LEU A 46 -10.01 8.51 -1.29
CA LEU A 46 -9.01 9.51 -1.67
C LEU A 46 -9.68 10.82 -2.08
N GLN A 47 -10.75 10.74 -2.89
CA GLN A 47 -11.52 11.90 -3.32
C GLN A 47 -12.17 12.62 -2.13
N ALA A 48 -12.76 11.89 -1.18
CA ALA A 48 -13.33 12.45 0.04
C ALA A 48 -12.28 13.17 0.92
N LYS A 49 -11.00 12.77 0.81
CA LYS A 49 -9.87 13.43 1.49
C LYS A 49 -9.22 14.54 0.66
N GLY A 50 -9.74 14.84 -0.54
CA GLY A 50 -9.16 15.83 -1.46
C GLY A 50 -7.80 15.44 -2.02
N LEU A 51 -7.47 14.14 -2.04
CA LEU A 51 -6.20 13.62 -2.54
C LEU A 51 -6.35 13.14 -3.98
N PRO A 52 -5.32 13.33 -4.83
CA PRO A 52 -5.33 12.79 -6.19
C PRO A 52 -5.22 11.26 -6.13
N LEU A 53 -5.80 10.60 -7.15
CA LEU A 53 -5.66 9.16 -7.31
C LEU A 53 -4.17 8.80 -7.36
N SER A 54 -3.75 7.95 -6.44
CA SER A 54 -2.34 7.61 -6.23
C SER A 54 -2.20 6.15 -5.81
N PRO A 55 -1.02 5.55 -6.01
CA PRO A 55 -0.75 4.19 -5.58
C PRO A 55 -0.94 4.03 -4.07
N ILE A 56 -1.57 2.93 -3.67
CA ILE A 56 -1.87 2.65 -2.25
C ILE A 56 -1.04 1.46 -1.76
N ALA A 57 -0.52 1.57 -0.55
CA ALA A 57 0.22 0.51 0.11
C ALA A 57 0.10 0.62 1.64
N SER A 58 0.42 -0.47 2.34
CA SER A 58 0.45 -0.49 3.80
C SER A 58 1.63 0.34 4.34
N PHE A 59 1.55 0.72 5.62
CA PHE A 59 2.62 1.47 6.29
C PHE A 59 3.98 0.76 6.18
N ASN A 60 4.00 -0.56 6.44
CA ASN A 60 5.23 -1.36 6.36
C ASN A 60 5.80 -1.40 4.93
N LYS A 61 4.94 -1.47 3.91
CA LYS A 61 5.38 -1.44 2.51
C LYS A 61 6.01 -0.10 2.15
N TRP A 62 5.42 1.02 2.58
CA TRP A 62 6.05 2.34 2.40
C TRP A 62 7.41 2.43 3.09
N LYS A 63 7.50 1.92 4.32
CA LYS A 63 8.76 1.88 5.08
C LYS A 63 9.84 1.07 4.36
N GLN A 64 9.50 -0.09 3.78
CA GLN A 64 10.42 -0.90 2.98
C GLN A 64 10.93 -0.17 1.73
N LEU A 65 10.08 0.67 1.12
CA LEU A 65 10.44 1.51 -0.04
C LEU A 65 11.18 2.80 0.36
N GLY A 66 11.56 2.97 1.64
CA GLY A 66 12.23 4.17 2.14
C GLY A 66 11.35 5.42 2.17
N ARG A 67 10.01 5.25 2.16
CA ARG A 67 9.03 6.34 2.20
C ARG A 67 8.34 6.38 3.56
N LEU A 68 7.91 7.58 3.95
CA LEU A 68 7.20 7.83 5.20
C LEU A 68 5.78 8.34 4.92
N VAL A 69 4.82 7.92 5.75
CA VAL A 69 3.46 8.47 5.73
C VAL A 69 3.47 9.84 6.40
N GLN A 70 2.73 10.80 5.86
CA GLN A 70 2.60 12.13 6.45
C GLN A 70 1.96 12.05 7.85
N LYS A 71 2.55 12.77 8.80
CA LYS A 71 2.05 12.84 10.18
C LYS A 71 0.62 13.39 10.19
N GLY A 72 -0.27 12.71 10.91
CA GLY A 72 -1.68 13.09 11.03
C GLY A 72 -2.60 12.54 9.93
N GLN A 73 -2.05 11.89 8.89
CA GLN A 73 -2.88 11.21 7.89
C GLN A 73 -3.52 9.93 8.45
N LYS A 74 -4.78 9.70 8.09
CA LYS A 74 -5.50 8.47 8.39
C LYS A 74 -5.42 7.49 7.23
N ALA A 75 -5.32 6.20 7.55
CA ALA A 75 -5.37 5.13 6.56
C ALA A 75 -6.70 5.13 5.77
N ILE A 76 -6.72 4.40 4.66
CA ILE A 76 -7.93 4.02 3.93
C ILE A 76 -8.32 2.58 4.29
N ALA A 77 -9.60 2.28 4.24
CA ALA A 77 -10.12 0.94 4.46
C ALA A 77 -10.28 0.19 3.13
N LEU A 78 -10.06 -1.12 3.16
CA LEU A 78 -10.34 -2.04 2.06
C LEU A 78 -11.15 -3.20 2.60
N VAL A 79 -11.91 -3.85 1.72
CA VAL A 79 -12.65 -5.06 2.05
C VAL A 79 -11.76 -6.27 1.76
N MET A 80 -11.59 -7.14 2.74
CA MET A 80 -10.80 -8.37 2.60
C MET A 80 -11.56 -9.54 3.25
N PRO A 81 -11.71 -10.68 2.56
CA PRO A 81 -12.20 -11.89 3.19
C PRO A 81 -11.15 -12.40 4.18
N VAL A 82 -11.56 -12.69 5.42
CA VAL A 82 -10.68 -13.23 6.46
C VAL A 82 -11.23 -14.55 6.93
N THR A 83 -10.40 -15.59 6.90
CA THR A 83 -10.73 -16.89 7.51
C THR A 83 -10.28 -16.87 8.96
N VAL A 84 -11.21 -17.09 9.90
CA VAL A 84 -10.91 -17.16 11.33
C VAL A 84 -11.07 -18.60 11.83
N LYS A 85 -10.17 -19.04 12.71
CA LYS A 85 -10.33 -20.32 13.42
C LYS A 85 -11.39 -20.13 14.50
N PHE A 86 -12.50 -20.84 14.38
CA PHE A 86 -13.53 -20.86 15.41
C PHE A 86 -13.07 -21.77 16.55
N LYS A 87 -12.83 -21.21 17.74
CA LYS A 87 -12.61 -22.01 18.96
C LYS A 87 -13.98 -22.21 19.60
N SER A 88 -14.46 -23.45 19.63
CA SER A 88 -15.67 -23.82 20.35
C SER A 88 -15.49 -23.52 21.84
N LYS A 89 -16.55 -23.03 22.48
CA LYS A 89 -16.55 -22.50 23.86
C LYS A 89 -16.44 -23.58 24.95
N ASP A 90 -16.04 -24.80 24.59
CA ASP A 90 -16.09 -25.98 25.47
C ASP A 90 -14.70 -26.41 26.00
N GLU A 91 -13.63 -25.62 25.79
CA GLU A 91 -12.26 -25.97 26.19
C GLU A 91 -11.60 -25.03 27.23
N ASP A 92 -12.36 -24.16 27.92
CA ASP A 92 -11.80 -23.27 28.95
C ASP A 92 -12.20 -23.70 30.39
N GLU A 93 -12.06 -24.99 30.72
CA GLU A 93 -11.98 -25.46 32.10
C GLU A 93 -10.87 -26.53 32.27
N SER A 94 -9.62 -26.16 31.97
CA SER A 94 -8.42 -26.68 32.66
C SER A 94 -7.14 -26.17 32.01
N GLY A 95 -6.32 -25.43 32.77
CA GLY A 95 -4.93 -25.18 32.36
C GLY A 95 -4.34 -23.88 32.86
N ALA A 96 -4.14 -23.76 34.17
CA ALA A 96 -3.21 -22.80 34.73
C ALA A 96 -1.77 -23.08 34.24
N GLY A 97 -1.02 -22.03 33.87
CA GLY A 97 0.41 -22.13 33.59
C GLY A 97 0.99 -20.89 32.93
N ASN A 98 1.42 -19.91 33.73
CA ASN A 98 2.37 -18.87 33.31
C ASN A 98 3.67 -19.49 32.80
N THR A 99 4.31 -18.93 31.78
CA THR A 99 5.74 -18.53 31.82
C THR A 99 6.02 -17.49 30.74
N GLU A 100 6.60 -16.37 31.17
CA GLU A 100 7.32 -15.37 30.38
C GLU A 100 8.58 -16.01 29.78
N ASP A 101 8.93 -15.73 28.53
CA ASP A 101 10.33 -15.61 28.06
C ASP A 101 10.33 -15.20 26.58
N ASP A 102 11.05 -14.13 26.26
CA ASP A 102 12.16 -14.18 25.30
C ASP A 102 12.74 -12.77 25.08
N ALA A 103 13.98 -12.62 25.56
CA ALA A 103 14.96 -11.61 25.17
C ALA A 103 15.80 -12.15 24.01
#